data_AF-A0AAW9GI75-F1
#
_entry.id   AF-A0AAW9GI75-F1
#
_cell.length_a   1.000
_cell.length_b   1.000
_cell.length_c   1.000
_cell.angle_alpha   90.00
_cell.angle_beta   90.00
_cell.angle_gamma   90.00
#
_symmetry.space_group_name_H-M   'P 1'
#
loop_
_entity.id
_entity.type
_entity.pdbx_description
1 polymer ?
#
loop_
_entity_poly.entity_id
_entity_poly.type
_entity_poly.pdbx_seq_one_letter_code
_entity_poly.pdbx_strand_id
1 'polypeptide(L)'
;MKKRIGLLIVASISITMLGACSLFGTKDSPANGISIEVGTINEKTRNSIIDSYKDITTSQDLYQLKEGTIDNNKLDIKLPTKFGDSMDTATSNLLFISRTTAEEMNKKGLIRERDNNEGLTSSVPIDSLPKIEKDETILFANKEYKDLKEITYDGKKMNTQYEGDVWLAPYRGGSNVILLIVDDTLFKEINGKEKTRQILSFNKSFGNLNLVNQGKAPELSKELDKVNAALATEDKRAINFINIK
;
A
#
# COMPACT_ATOMS: atom_id res chain seq x y z
N MET A 1 -30.19 34.59 59.32
CA MET A 1 -29.21 34.72 58.22
C MET A 1 -28.86 33.33 57.71
N LYS A 2 -29.39 32.92 56.54
CA LYS A 2 -29.16 31.59 55.97
C LYS A 2 -27.89 31.62 55.10
N LYS A 3 -26.80 31.01 55.57
CA LYS A 3 -25.57 30.84 54.77
C LYS A 3 -25.73 29.61 53.88
N ARG A 4 -25.81 29.82 52.56
CA ARG A 4 -25.85 28.74 51.56
C ARG A 4 -24.42 28.26 51.31
N ILE A 5 -24.18 26.98 51.55
CA ILE A 5 -22.94 26.27 51.21
C ILE A 5 -22.98 25.99 49.71
N GLY A 6 -22.13 26.67 48.95
CA GLY A 6 -21.93 26.39 47.52
C GLY A 6 -20.96 25.22 47.38
N LEU A 7 -21.48 24.06 46.98
CA LEU A 7 -20.69 22.88 46.61
C LEU A 7 -20.24 23.06 45.15
N LEU A 8 -18.99 23.47 44.92
CA LEU A 8 -18.39 23.47 43.58
C LEU A 8 -17.94 22.04 43.27
N ILE A 9 -18.78 21.32 42.52
CA ILE A 9 -18.41 20.04 41.89
C ILE A 9 -17.46 20.38 40.75
N VAL A 10 -16.16 20.20 40.99
CA VAL A 10 -15.16 20.16 39.91
C VAL A 10 -15.35 18.80 39.22
N ALA A 11 -16.10 18.79 38.12
CA ALA A 11 -16.11 17.67 37.20
C ALA A 11 -14.72 17.61 36.54
N SER A 12 -13.82 16.83 37.13
CA SER A 12 -12.60 16.39 36.48
C SER A 12 -13.01 15.62 35.23
N ILE A 13 -12.93 16.28 34.07
CA ILE A 13 -12.96 15.60 32.78
C ILE A 13 -11.68 14.78 32.74
N SER A 14 -11.78 13.54 33.21
CA SER A 14 -10.82 12.49 32.89
C SER A 14 -10.88 12.33 31.38
N ILE A 15 -9.93 12.95 30.69
CA ILE A 15 -9.59 12.60 29.31
C ILE A 15 -9.10 11.17 29.38
N THR A 16 -10.03 10.23 29.28
CA THR A 16 -9.71 8.85 28.99
C THR A 16 -9.04 8.88 27.62
N MET A 17 -7.73 8.61 27.61
CA MET A 17 -6.98 8.26 26.40
C MET A 17 -7.58 6.99 25.81
N LEU A 18 -8.73 7.12 25.14
CA LEU A 18 -9.32 6.05 24.35
C LEU A 18 -8.58 6.02 23.00
N GLY A 19 -7.49 5.27 22.97
CA GLY A 19 -7.13 4.38 21.87
C GLY A 19 -6.91 4.94 20.45
N ALA A 20 -6.81 6.26 20.25
CA ALA A 20 -6.70 6.86 18.91
C ALA A 20 -5.35 6.63 18.18
N CYS A 21 -4.58 5.60 18.52
CA CYS A 21 -3.24 5.33 17.98
C CYS A 21 -3.09 3.98 17.26
N SER A 22 -4.14 3.16 17.10
CA SER A 22 -4.01 1.85 16.42
C SER A 22 -4.03 1.93 14.88
N LEU A 23 -4.59 3.00 14.31
CA LEU A 23 -4.82 3.12 12.87
C LEU A 23 -3.65 3.73 12.08
N PHE A 24 -2.72 4.42 12.75
CA PHE A 24 -1.64 5.18 12.11
C PHE A 24 -0.28 4.70 12.62
N GLY A 25 0.66 4.51 11.69
CA GLY A 25 2.00 3.98 11.99
C GLY A 25 2.76 4.85 12.96
N THR A 26 3.52 4.21 13.83
CA THR A 26 4.34 4.88 14.85
C THR A 26 5.70 5.32 14.32
N LYS A 27 6.13 4.77 13.17
CA LYS A 27 7.41 5.11 12.56
C LYS A 27 7.33 6.35 11.67
N ASP A 28 8.46 7.02 11.53
CA ASP A 28 8.60 8.14 10.60
C ASP A 28 8.39 7.65 9.15
N SER A 29 7.63 8.41 8.36
CA SER A 29 7.26 8.05 6.99
C SER A 29 7.32 9.29 6.12
N PRO A 30 8.53 9.79 5.79
CA PRO A 30 8.68 11.01 5.02
C PRO A 30 8.09 10.86 3.62
N ALA A 31 7.23 11.80 3.22
CA ALA A 31 6.69 11.93 1.87
C ALA A 31 7.76 12.51 0.94
N ASN A 32 8.66 11.65 0.48
CA ASN A 32 9.82 11.97 -0.36
C ASN A 32 9.76 11.28 -1.73
N GLY A 33 8.56 10.88 -2.17
CA GLY A 33 8.33 10.41 -3.52
C GLY A 33 6.86 10.46 -3.92
N ILE A 34 6.60 10.20 -5.19
CA ILE A 34 5.25 10.04 -5.76
C ILE A 34 5.18 8.71 -6.53
N SER A 35 4.10 7.97 -6.31
CA SER A 35 3.68 6.83 -7.13
C SER A 35 2.58 7.26 -8.08
N ILE A 36 2.69 6.87 -9.36
CA ILE A 36 1.73 7.17 -10.43
C ILE A 36 1.31 5.86 -11.11
N GLU A 37 0.01 5.57 -11.14
CA GLU A 37 -0.59 4.48 -11.92
C GLU A 37 -0.76 4.92 -13.38
N VAL A 38 0.20 4.55 -14.24
CA VAL A 38 0.23 4.99 -15.64
C VAL A 38 -0.98 4.45 -16.41
N GLY A 39 -1.58 5.31 -17.24
CA GLY A 39 -2.79 4.99 -18.01
C GLY A 39 -4.10 5.13 -17.24
N THR A 40 -4.06 5.39 -15.93
CA THR A 40 -5.26 5.72 -15.13
C THR A 40 -5.66 7.19 -15.27
N ILE A 41 -4.66 8.05 -15.47
CA ILE A 41 -4.82 9.48 -15.72
C ILE A 41 -4.32 9.81 -17.13
N ASN A 42 -4.83 10.90 -17.70
CA ASN A 42 -4.44 11.33 -19.03
C ASN A 42 -2.95 11.75 -19.05
N GLU A 43 -2.31 11.59 -20.21
CA GLU A 43 -0.87 11.82 -20.36
C GLU A 43 -0.46 13.26 -20.08
N LYS A 44 -1.28 14.25 -20.49
CA LYS A 44 -1.01 15.66 -20.23
C LYS A 44 -1.03 15.98 -18.74
N THR A 45 -1.99 15.44 -18.01
CA THR A 45 -2.10 15.60 -16.55
C THR A 45 -0.92 14.94 -15.85
N ARG A 46 -0.56 13.70 -16.25
CA ARG A 46 0.64 13.01 -15.75
C ARG A 46 1.91 13.84 -15.98
N ASN A 47 2.14 14.32 -17.20
CA ASN A 47 3.34 15.08 -17.54
C ASN A 47 3.39 16.41 -16.78
N SER A 48 2.26 17.10 -16.61
CA SER A 48 2.15 18.31 -15.78
C SER A 48 2.55 18.06 -14.32
N ILE A 49 2.14 16.91 -13.75
CA ILE A 49 2.53 16.51 -12.40
C ILE A 49 4.04 16.24 -12.35
N ILE A 50 4.59 15.46 -13.30
CA ILE A 50 6.04 15.18 -13.36
C ILE A 50 6.84 16.49 -13.46
N ASP A 51 6.44 17.39 -14.36
CA ASP A 51 7.09 18.70 -14.54
C ASP A 51 7.05 19.55 -13.27
N SER A 52 5.98 19.46 -12.49
CA SER A 52 5.82 20.17 -11.22
C SER A 52 6.80 19.75 -10.13
N TYR A 53 7.48 18.59 -10.29
CA TYR A 53 8.44 18.04 -9.33
C TYR A 53 9.82 17.74 -9.95
N LYS A 54 10.06 18.12 -11.21
CA LYS A 54 11.30 17.76 -11.93
C LYS A 54 12.58 18.22 -11.22
N ASP A 55 12.57 19.42 -10.62
CA ASP A 55 13.77 20.03 -10.01
C ASP A 55 14.21 19.34 -8.71
N ILE A 56 13.32 18.55 -8.10
CA ILE A 56 13.62 17.78 -6.87
C ILE A 56 13.71 16.28 -7.14
N THR A 57 13.39 15.85 -8.35
CA THR A 57 13.34 14.42 -8.72
C THR A 57 14.76 13.90 -8.97
N THR A 58 15.15 12.87 -8.23
CA THR A 58 16.46 12.21 -8.30
C THR A 58 16.44 10.95 -9.16
N SER A 59 15.30 10.26 -9.22
CA SER A 59 15.08 9.13 -10.11
C SER A 59 13.63 9.08 -10.59
N GLN A 60 13.45 8.52 -11.78
CA GLN A 60 12.15 8.14 -12.33
C GLN A 60 12.22 6.68 -12.74
N ASP A 61 11.49 5.84 -12.03
CA ASP A 61 11.50 4.39 -12.24
C ASP A 61 10.13 3.95 -12.78
N LEU A 62 10.12 2.99 -13.71
CA LEU A 62 8.91 2.41 -14.27
C LEU A 62 8.91 0.91 -13.98
N TYR A 63 7.95 0.47 -13.17
CA TYR A 63 7.79 -0.94 -12.81
C TYR A 63 6.59 -1.53 -13.54
N GLN A 64 6.79 -2.68 -14.17
CA GLN A 64 5.72 -3.46 -14.75
C GLN A 64 5.15 -4.44 -13.72
N LEU A 65 3.83 -4.51 -13.67
CA LEU A 65 3.05 -5.39 -12.81
C LEU A 65 1.97 -6.05 -13.65
N LYS A 66 1.51 -7.21 -13.23
CA LYS A 66 0.33 -7.86 -13.80
C LYS A 66 -0.75 -8.02 -12.75
N GLU A 67 -1.99 -7.74 -13.10
CA GLU A 67 -3.14 -7.97 -12.23
C GLU A 67 -3.97 -9.15 -12.72
N GLY A 68 -4.55 -9.87 -11.75
CA GLY A 68 -5.50 -10.93 -12.00
C GLY A 68 -6.52 -11.04 -10.87
N THR A 69 -7.47 -11.94 -11.03
CA THR A 69 -8.39 -12.33 -9.97
C THR A 69 -8.46 -13.84 -9.89
N ILE A 70 -8.71 -14.36 -8.69
CA ILE A 70 -8.96 -15.79 -8.45
C ILE A 70 -10.24 -15.94 -7.64
N ASP A 71 -11.02 -16.96 -7.99
CA ASP A 71 -12.19 -17.37 -7.22
C ASP A 71 -11.73 -18.01 -5.91
N ASN A 72 -12.19 -17.46 -4.78
CA ASN A 72 -11.83 -17.91 -3.45
C ASN A 72 -12.30 -19.34 -3.17
N ASN A 73 -13.33 -19.83 -3.87
CA ASN A 73 -13.79 -21.22 -3.77
C ASN A 73 -12.83 -22.22 -4.41
N LYS A 74 -11.86 -21.74 -5.22
CA LYS A 74 -10.82 -22.57 -5.85
C LYS A 74 -9.53 -22.59 -5.04
N LEU A 75 -9.46 -21.86 -3.93
CA LEU A 75 -8.32 -21.89 -3.02
C LEU A 75 -8.45 -23.10 -2.09
N ASP A 76 -7.35 -23.80 -1.83
CA ASP A 76 -7.29 -24.90 -0.87
C ASP A 76 -7.15 -24.38 0.58
N ILE A 77 -7.85 -23.29 0.89
CA ILE A 77 -7.92 -22.69 2.23
C ILE A 77 -9.32 -22.16 2.47
N LYS A 78 -9.71 -22.09 3.74
CA LYS A 78 -10.99 -21.50 4.14
C LYS A 78 -10.79 -20.06 4.60
N LEU A 79 -11.21 -19.11 3.75
CA LEU A 79 -11.25 -17.71 4.14
C LEU A 79 -12.47 -17.40 5.05
N PRO A 80 -12.38 -16.37 5.92
CA PRO A 80 -13.53 -15.94 6.71
C PRO A 80 -14.73 -15.52 5.84
N THR A 81 -15.96 -15.72 6.33
CA THR A 81 -17.19 -15.37 5.60
C THR A 81 -17.33 -13.87 5.31
N LYS A 82 -16.67 -13.03 6.11
CA LYS A 82 -16.59 -11.57 5.91
C LYS A 82 -15.13 -11.19 5.72
N PHE A 83 -14.58 -11.55 4.56
CA PHE A 83 -13.17 -11.35 4.24
C PHE A 83 -13.03 -10.48 2.98
N GLY A 84 -12.31 -9.37 3.08
CA GLY A 84 -12.36 -8.30 2.10
C GLY A 84 -13.00 -7.04 2.67
N ASP A 85 -12.61 -5.88 2.16
CA ASP A 85 -13.27 -4.60 2.45
C ASP A 85 -14.47 -4.37 1.50
N SER A 86 -14.68 -5.33 0.59
CA SER A 86 -15.71 -5.38 -0.43
C SER A 86 -16.82 -6.36 -0.02
N MET A 87 -18.07 -6.08 -0.41
CA MET A 87 -19.18 -7.06 -0.32
C MET A 87 -18.95 -8.31 -1.19
N ASP A 88 -17.99 -8.26 -2.13
CA ASP A 88 -17.55 -9.40 -2.93
C ASP A 88 -16.39 -10.13 -2.24
N THR A 89 -16.74 -11.10 -1.40
CA THR A 89 -15.81 -12.04 -0.76
C THR A 89 -15.54 -13.26 -1.64
N ALA A 90 -16.09 -13.32 -2.87
CA ALA A 90 -15.97 -14.47 -3.74
C ALA A 90 -14.64 -14.50 -4.49
N THR A 91 -13.92 -13.38 -4.58
CA THR A 91 -12.64 -13.30 -5.30
C THR A 91 -11.52 -12.67 -4.49
N SER A 92 -10.28 -13.03 -4.83
CA SER A 92 -9.06 -12.36 -4.39
C SER A 92 -8.40 -11.68 -5.57
N ASN A 93 -7.84 -10.49 -5.35
CA ASN A 93 -7.08 -9.77 -6.35
C ASN A 93 -5.62 -10.23 -6.28
N LEU A 94 -5.06 -10.60 -7.42
CA LEU A 94 -3.67 -11.00 -7.57
C LEU A 94 -2.88 -9.84 -8.17
N LEU A 95 -1.75 -9.52 -7.56
CA LEU A 95 -0.76 -8.60 -8.09
C LEU A 95 0.55 -9.36 -8.28
N PHE A 96 0.98 -9.53 -9.51
CA PHE A 96 2.23 -10.19 -9.86
C PHE A 96 3.31 -9.15 -10.14
N ILE A 97 4.49 -9.41 -9.61
CA ILE A 97 5.74 -8.74 -10.01
C ILE A 97 6.82 -9.80 -10.24
N SER A 98 7.75 -9.48 -11.13
CA SER A 98 8.92 -10.33 -11.34
C SER A 98 9.90 -10.20 -10.17
N ARG A 99 10.78 -11.19 -10.00
CA ARG A 99 11.83 -11.18 -8.96
C ARG A 99 12.76 -9.98 -9.11
N THR A 100 13.18 -9.66 -10.33
CA THR A 100 14.01 -8.47 -10.60
C THR A 100 13.30 -7.18 -10.18
N THR A 101 12.02 -7.00 -10.55
CA THR A 101 11.22 -5.85 -10.14
C THR A 101 11.08 -5.77 -8.61
N ALA A 102 10.84 -6.90 -7.95
CA ALA A 102 10.73 -6.94 -6.50
C ALA A 102 12.03 -6.50 -5.81
N GLU A 103 13.19 -6.92 -6.31
CA GLU A 103 14.50 -6.53 -5.75
C GLU A 103 14.74 -5.03 -5.87
N GLU A 104 14.40 -4.42 -7.01
CA GLU A 104 14.49 -2.97 -7.22
C GLU A 104 13.53 -2.19 -6.31
N MET A 105 12.27 -2.64 -6.23
CA MET A 105 11.26 -2.05 -5.37
C MET A 105 11.62 -2.18 -3.88
N ASN A 106 12.21 -3.30 -3.46
CA ASN A 106 12.66 -3.50 -2.08
C ASN A 106 13.78 -2.54 -1.68
N LYS A 107 14.75 -2.30 -2.58
CA LYS A 107 15.84 -1.32 -2.34
C LYS A 107 15.32 0.09 -2.06
N LYS A 108 14.16 0.43 -2.63
CA LYS A 108 13.47 1.71 -2.41
C LYS A 108 12.47 1.69 -1.24
N GLY A 109 12.34 0.57 -0.53
CA GLY A 109 11.40 0.40 0.58
C GLY A 109 9.92 0.39 0.16
N LEU A 110 9.64 -0.04 -1.08
CA LEU A 110 8.30 -0.10 -1.64
C LEU A 110 7.55 -1.40 -1.32
N ILE A 111 8.26 -2.43 -0.83
CA ILE A 111 7.66 -3.65 -0.31
C ILE A 111 7.61 -3.52 1.20
N ARG A 112 6.40 -3.54 1.76
CA ARG A 112 6.18 -3.06 3.13
C ARG A 112 5.33 -4.04 3.93
N GLU A 113 5.76 -4.30 5.16
CA GLU A 113 5.03 -5.10 6.13
C GLU A 113 4.09 -4.25 6.97
N ARG A 114 2.98 -4.83 7.39
CA ARG A 114 2.11 -4.25 8.41
C ARG A 114 2.90 -3.87 9.66
N ASP A 115 2.72 -2.64 10.14
CA ASP A 115 3.31 -2.16 11.39
C ASP A 115 2.26 -1.77 12.46
N ASN A 116 1.02 -2.19 12.26
CA ASN A 116 -0.10 -1.88 13.12
C ASN A 116 -0.94 -3.13 13.45
N ASN A 117 -1.88 -3.01 14.39
CA ASN A 117 -2.71 -4.14 14.81
C ASN A 117 -3.92 -4.38 13.90
N GLU A 118 -4.38 -3.36 13.16
CA GLU A 118 -5.60 -3.40 12.35
C GLU A 118 -5.55 -2.40 11.16
N GLY A 119 -6.39 -2.57 10.15
CA GLY A 119 -6.46 -1.68 8.98
C GLY A 119 -5.50 -2.06 7.84
N LEU A 120 -5.35 -1.24 6.80
CA LEU A 120 -4.50 -1.57 5.63
C LEU A 120 -3.66 -0.37 5.16
N THR A 121 -3.54 0.63 6.01
CA THR A 121 -3.04 1.97 5.68
C THR A 121 -1.65 2.24 6.24
N SER A 122 -1.18 1.44 7.19
CA SER A 122 0.11 1.64 7.83
C SER A 122 1.04 0.46 7.60
N SER A 123 2.27 0.78 7.23
CA SER A 123 3.31 -0.20 6.97
C SER A 123 4.71 0.40 7.02
N VAL A 124 5.70 -0.47 7.18
CA VAL A 124 7.12 -0.13 7.18
C VAL A 124 7.85 -0.96 6.12
N PRO A 125 8.93 -0.46 5.51
CA PRO A 125 9.73 -1.27 4.58
C PRO A 125 10.22 -2.55 5.23
N ILE A 126 10.19 -3.66 4.50
CA ILE A 126 10.91 -4.87 4.92
C ILE A 126 12.42 -4.66 4.73
N ASP A 127 13.24 -5.33 5.54
CA ASP A 127 14.70 -5.19 5.45
C ASP A 127 15.29 -5.87 4.21
N SER A 128 14.75 -7.04 3.85
CA SER A 128 15.20 -7.84 2.72
C SER A 128 14.07 -8.72 2.20
N LEU A 129 14.10 -9.05 0.91
CA LEU A 129 13.26 -10.09 0.35
C LEU A 129 13.61 -11.47 0.94
N PRO A 130 12.61 -12.33 1.19
CA PRO A 130 12.82 -13.72 1.53
C PRO A 130 13.67 -14.44 0.49
N LYS A 131 14.55 -15.33 0.95
CA LYS A 131 15.27 -16.25 0.08
C LYS A 131 14.35 -17.42 -0.23
N ILE A 132 14.13 -17.68 -1.51
CA ILE A 132 13.30 -18.80 -1.97
C ILE A 132 14.01 -19.55 -3.09
N GLU A 133 13.62 -20.82 -3.27
CA GLU A 133 14.22 -21.66 -4.31
C GLU A 133 13.85 -21.17 -5.72
N LYS A 134 14.50 -21.78 -6.71
CA LYS A 134 14.12 -21.61 -8.10
C LYS A 134 12.74 -22.26 -8.29
N ASP A 135 11.84 -21.61 -9.01
CA ASP A 135 10.48 -22.06 -9.30
C ASP A 135 9.46 -21.94 -8.14
N GLU A 136 9.87 -21.41 -6.98
CA GLU A 136 8.93 -21.01 -5.92
C GLU A 136 8.39 -19.59 -6.15
N THR A 137 7.14 -19.37 -5.74
CA THR A 137 6.48 -18.05 -5.75
C THR A 137 6.38 -17.52 -4.33
N ILE A 138 6.92 -16.32 -4.07
CA ILE A 138 6.70 -15.65 -2.77
C ILE A 138 5.26 -15.15 -2.75
N LEU A 139 4.54 -15.50 -1.69
CA LEU A 139 3.19 -15.04 -1.44
C LEU A 139 3.18 -14.09 -0.24
N PHE A 140 2.76 -12.87 -0.51
CA PHE A 140 2.55 -11.83 0.49
C PHE A 140 1.07 -11.47 0.55
N ALA A 141 0.46 -11.74 1.70
CA ALA A 141 -0.99 -11.61 1.87
C ALA A 141 -1.36 -11.51 3.35
N ASN A 142 -2.63 -11.20 3.64
CA ASN A 142 -3.12 -11.26 5.01
C ASN A 142 -2.92 -12.69 5.59
N LYS A 143 -2.82 -12.80 6.91
CA LYS A 143 -2.51 -14.05 7.63
C LYS A 143 -3.50 -15.19 7.35
N GLU A 144 -4.72 -14.88 6.90
CA GLU A 144 -5.72 -15.87 6.48
C GLU A 144 -5.25 -16.70 5.26
N TYR A 145 -4.26 -16.21 4.50
CA TYR A 145 -3.65 -16.93 3.38
C TYR A 145 -2.39 -17.73 3.75
N LYS A 146 -2.00 -17.79 5.03
CA LYS A 146 -0.73 -18.43 5.46
C LYS A 146 -0.59 -19.89 5.06
N ASP A 147 -1.72 -20.58 4.96
CA ASP A 147 -1.78 -22.02 4.66
C ASP A 147 -1.96 -22.28 3.16
N LEU A 148 -2.05 -21.24 2.31
CA LEU A 148 -2.15 -21.37 0.86
C LEU A 148 -0.81 -21.83 0.27
N LYS A 149 -0.77 -23.07 -0.23
CA LYS A 149 0.44 -23.70 -0.78
C LYS A 149 0.51 -23.73 -2.30
N GLU A 150 -0.61 -23.56 -2.98
CA GLU A 150 -0.67 -23.53 -4.45
C GLU A 150 -1.67 -22.45 -4.90
N ILE A 151 -1.32 -21.72 -5.94
CA ILE A 151 -2.25 -20.89 -6.71
C ILE A 151 -2.26 -21.40 -8.15
N THR A 152 -3.45 -21.62 -8.69
CA THR A 152 -3.64 -21.84 -10.13
C THR A 152 -4.21 -20.58 -10.78
N TYR A 153 -3.45 -19.96 -11.67
CA TYR A 153 -3.88 -18.78 -12.44
C TYR A 153 -3.56 -18.99 -13.92
N ASP A 154 -4.52 -18.73 -14.81
CA ASP A 154 -4.33 -18.91 -16.26
C ASP A 154 -3.81 -20.30 -16.65
N GLY A 155 -4.34 -21.34 -15.99
CA GLY A 155 -3.93 -22.74 -16.18
C GLY A 155 -2.53 -23.09 -15.64
N LYS A 156 -1.79 -22.12 -15.11
CA LYS A 156 -0.45 -22.31 -14.52
C LYS A 156 -0.57 -22.52 -13.02
N LYS A 157 -0.01 -23.62 -12.54
CA LYS A 157 0.11 -23.93 -11.10
C LYS A 157 1.40 -23.33 -10.57
N MET A 158 1.31 -22.63 -9.45
CA MET A 158 2.43 -22.00 -8.76
C MET A 158 2.45 -22.49 -7.32
N ASN A 159 3.55 -23.11 -6.91
CA ASN A 159 3.79 -23.41 -5.50
C ASN A 159 4.11 -22.11 -4.77
N THR A 160 3.40 -21.87 -3.67
CA THR A 160 3.47 -20.60 -2.94
C THR A 160 4.10 -20.77 -1.56
N GLN A 161 5.04 -19.89 -1.25
CA GLN A 161 5.62 -19.73 0.07
C GLN A 161 5.08 -18.45 0.70
N TYR A 162 4.25 -18.59 1.73
CA TYR A 162 3.74 -17.45 2.48
C TYR A 162 4.86 -16.82 3.31
N GLU A 163 5.08 -15.52 3.10
CA GLU A 163 6.18 -14.77 3.72
C GLU A 163 5.71 -13.53 4.51
N GLY A 164 4.40 -13.42 4.76
CA GLY A 164 3.86 -12.44 5.71
C GLY A 164 2.81 -11.49 5.16
N ASP A 165 2.29 -10.65 6.07
CA ASP A 165 1.33 -9.58 5.79
C ASP A 165 2.06 -8.35 5.22
N VAL A 166 2.47 -8.52 3.96
CA VAL A 166 3.27 -7.56 3.20
C VAL A 166 2.51 -7.13 1.94
N TRP A 167 2.74 -5.90 1.47
CA TRP A 167 2.15 -5.35 0.23
C TRP A 167 3.06 -4.33 -0.44
N LEU A 168 2.68 -3.88 -1.64
CA LEU A 168 3.35 -2.77 -2.32
C LEU A 168 2.80 -1.43 -1.84
N ALA A 169 3.69 -0.51 -1.50
CA ALA A 169 3.39 0.88 -1.19
C ALA A 169 2.48 1.50 -2.28
N PRO A 170 1.61 2.47 -1.93
CA PRO A 170 1.40 3.05 -0.59
C PRO A 170 0.59 2.19 0.38
N TYR A 171 -0.40 1.45 -0.10
CA TYR A 171 -1.37 0.71 0.72
C TYR A 171 -1.80 -0.58 0.01
N ARG A 172 -2.31 -1.56 0.77
CA ARG A 172 -2.61 -2.91 0.27
C ARG A 172 -3.69 -2.95 -0.81
N GLY A 173 -4.68 -2.07 -0.76
CA GLY A 173 -5.79 -2.00 -1.73
C GLY A 173 -6.96 -2.95 -1.43
N GLY A 174 -6.95 -3.61 -0.28
CA GLY A 174 -8.01 -4.50 0.21
C GLY A 174 -7.45 -5.70 0.97
N SER A 175 -8.22 -6.26 1.89
CA SER A 175 -7.78 -7.41 2.70
C SER A 175 -7.64 -8.71 1.88
N ASN A 176 -8.26 -8.77 0.70
CA ASN A 176 -8.20 -9.87 -0.26
C ASN A 176 -7.18 -9.66 -1.41
N VAL A 177 -6.24 -8.72 -1.26
CA VAL A 177 -5.13 -8.53 -2.22
C VAL A 177 -3.96 -9.43 -1.86
N ILE A 178 -3.49 -10.21 -2.83
CA ILE A 178 -2.34 -11.11 -2.75
C ILE A 178 -1.25 -10.58 -3.67
N LEU A 179 -0.08 -10.28 -3.12
CA LEU A 179 1.12 -9.95 -3.89
C LEU A 179 1.93 -11.24 -4.12
N LEU A 180 2.24 -11.51 -5.39
CA LEU A 180 2.99 -12.68 -5.83
C LEU A 180 4.29 -12.22 -6.49
N ILE A 181 5.42 -12.67 -5.94
CA ILE A 181 6.73 -12.49 -6.58
C ILE A 181 7.07 -13.81 -7.25
N VAL A 182 7.10 -13.78 -8.58
CA VAL A 182 7.39 -14.94 -9.44
C VAL A 182 8.76 -14.75 -10.10
N ASP A 183 9.35 -15.82 -10.63
CA ASP A 183 10.55 -15.66 -11.46
C ASP A 183 10.25 -14.86 -12.75
N ASP A 184 11.29 -14.28 -13.33
CA ASP A 184 11.15 -13.39 -14.48
C ASP A 184 10.65 -14.10 -15.76
N THR A 185 10.84 -15.42 -15.88
CA THR A 185 10.34 -16.20 -17.03
C THR A 185 8.85 -16.41 -16.88
N LEU A 186 8.41 -16.92 -15.71
CA LEU A 186 6.99 -17.08 -15.41
C LEU A 186 6.24 -15.76 -15.47
N PHE A 187 6.82 -14.66 -14.98
CA PHE A 187 6.22 -13.33 -15.08
C PHE A 187 5.83 -12.97 -16.52
N LYS A 188 6.69 -13.26 -17.50
CA LYS A 188 6.42 -12.98 -18.92
C LYS A 188 5.29 -13.83 -19.48
N GLU A 189 5.16 -15.08 -19.01
CA GLU A 189 4.17 -16.05 -19.49
C GLU A 189 2.78 -15.89 -18.85
N ILE A 190 2.68 -15.24 -17.68
CA ILE A 190 1.40 -14.98 -17.03
C ILE A 190 0.54 -14.05 -17.89
N ASN A 191 -0.67 -14.49 -18.24
CA ASN A 191 -1.65 -13.68 -18.98
C ASN A 191 -2.50 -12.83 -18.02
N GLY A 192 -1.85 -11.91 -17.31
CA GLY A 192 -2.51 -10.92 -16.45
C GLY A 192 -2.69 -9.58 -17.15
N LYS A 193 -3.57 -8.73 -16.60
CA LYS A 193 -3.72 -7.35 -17.05
C LYS A 193 -2.44 -6.57 -16.74
N GLU A 194 -1.72 -6.16 -17.79
CA GLU A 194 -0.52 -5.33 -17.68
C GLU A 194 -0.84 -3.98 -17.03
N LYS A 195 0.01 -3.56 -16.09
CA LYS A 195 0.01 -2.25 -15.46
C LYS A 195 1.43 -1.74 -15.31
N THR A 196 1.58 -0.43 -15.48
CA THR A 196 2.85 0.25 -15.21
C THR A 196 2.68 1.21 -14.04
N ARG A 197 3.53 1.08 -13.02
CA ARG A 197 3.64 2.03 -11.92
C ARG A 197 4.91 2.84 -12.08
N GLN A 198 4.76 4.16 -12.15
CA GLN A 198 5.91 5.08 -12.17
C GLN A 198 6.18 5.60 -10.76
N ILE A 199 7.45 5.60 -10.37
CA ILE A 199 7.91 6.15 -9.10
C ILE A 199 8.84 7.33 -9.35
N LEU A 200 8.53 8.48 -8.75
CA LEU A 200 9.41 9.63 -8.68
C LEU A 200 10.04 9.66 -7.28
N SER A 201 11.37 9.61 -7.19
CA SER A 201 12.09 9.73 -5.91
C SER A 201 12.60 11.16 -5.75
N PHE A 202 12.41 11.79 -4.58
CA PHE A 202 12.79 13.18 -4.34
C PHE A 202 14.02 13.33 -3.45
N ASN A 203 14.78 14.41 -3.63
CA ASN A 203 15.88 14.79 -2.75
C ASN A 203 15.42 15.52 -1.47
N LYS A 204 14.11 15.70 -1.28
CA LYS A 204 13.50 16.33 -0.10
C LYS A 204 12.20 15.62 0.28
N SER A 205 11.77 15.82 1.52
CA SER A 205 10.45 15.41 2.00
C SER A 205 9.54 16.61 2.18
N PHE A 206 8.24 16.42 1.98
CA PHE A 206 7.19 17.42 2.27
C PHE A 206 6.56 17.26 3.67
N GLY A 207 7.12 16.39 4.52
CA GLY A 207 6.60 16.06 5.84
C GLY A 207 6.28 14.57 5.97
N ASN A 208 5.63 14.18 7.05
CA ASN A 208 5.36 12.78 7.38
C ASN A 208 3.93 12.38 6.97
N LEU A 209 3.81 11.30 6.19
CA LEU A 209 2.54 10.72 5.71
C LEU A 209 1.58 10.36 6.86
N ASN A 210 2.11 9.87 7.99
CA ASN A 210 1.32 9.46 9.16
C ASN A 210 0.72 10.65 9.93
N LEU A 211 1.15 11.88 9.63
CA LEU A 211 0.74 13.10 10.32
C LEU A 211 -0.26 13.97 9.54
N VAL A 212 -0.54 13.64 8.27
CA VAL A 212 -1.44 14.41 7.39
C VAL A 212 -2.84 14.53 8.00
N ASN A 213 -3.43 13.41 8.40
CA ASN A 213 -4.78 13.36 8.96
C ASN A 213 -4.90 14.02 10.35
N GLN A 214 -3.77 14.34 10.98
CA GLN A 214 -3.72 15.07 12.25
C GLN A 214 -3.56 16.59 12.06
N GLY A 215 -3.50 17.07 10.81
CA GLY A 215 -3.20 18.47 10.49
C GLY A 215 -1.76 18.88 10.85
N LYS A 216 -0.86 17.91 11.08
CA LYS A 216 0.52 18.13 11.53
C LYS A 216 1.55 18.04 10.40
N ALA A 217 1.10 18.01 9.14
CA ALA A 217 1.96 18.02 7.95
C ALA A 217 1.50 19.07 6.92
N PRO A 218 1.54 20.37 7.26
CA PRO A 218 0.93 21.44 6.45
C PRO A 218 1.56 21.59 5.06
N GLU A 219 2.85 21.29 4.90
CA GLU A 219 3.52 21.31 3.60
C GLU A 219 3.00 20.18 2.69
N LEU A 220 2.96 18.96 3.21
CA LEU A 220 2.38 17.80 2.51
C LEU A 220 0.91 18.00 2.15
N SER A 221 0.11 18.60 3.05
CA SER A 221 -1.29 18.95 2.74
C SER A 221 -1.40 19.89 1.54
N LYS A 222 -0.53 20.91 1.43
CA LYS A 222 -0.51 21.82 0.26
C LYS A 222 -0.14 21.09 -1.03
N GLU A 223 0.83 20.18 -0.98
CA GLU A 223 1.21 19.42 -2.18
C GLU A 223 0.13 18.42 -2.59
N LEU A 224 -0.59 17.81 -1.64
CA LEU A 224 -1.76 16.99 -1.92
C LEU A 224 -2.86 17.80 -2.61
N ASP A 225 -3.16 19.01 -2.14
CA ASP A 225 -4.14 19.90 -2.76
C ASP A 225 -3.71 20.32 -4.17
N LYS A 226 -2.43 20.62 -4.37
CA LYS A 226 -1.86 20.93 -5.69
C LYS A 226 -2.02 19.77 -6.67
N VAL A 227 -1.70 18.54 -6.26
CA VAL A 227 -1.89 17.34 -7.09
C VAL A 227 -3.37 17.10 -7.38
N ASN A 228 -4.24 17.21 -6.38
CA ASN A 228 -5.69 17.05 -6.54
C ASN A 228 -6.28 18.09 -7.50
N ALA A 229 -5.80 19.34 -7.46
CA ALA A 229 -6.20 20.38 -8.39
C ALA A 229 -5.76 20.07 -9.82
N ALA A 230 -4.54 19.55 -10.01
CA ALA A 230 -4.04 19.12 -11.31
C ALA A 230 -4.84 17.93 -11.89
N LEU A 231 -5.28 17.01 -11.04
CA LEU A 231 -6.11 15.86 -11.44
C LEU A 231 -7.55 16.26 -11.82
N ALA A 232 -8.06 17.37 -11.29
CA ALA A 232 -9.43 17.83 -11.52
C ALA A 232 -10.49 16.73 -11.29
N THR A 233 -11.07 16.18 -12.37
CA THR A 233 -12.09 15.12 -12.35
C THR A 233 -11.54 13.70 -12.55
N GLU A 234 -10.24 13.56 -12.76
CA GLU A 234 -9.59 12.25 -12.95
C GLU A 234 -9.48 11.46 -11.65
N ASP A 235 -9.16 10.16 -11.74
CA ASP A 235 -9.10 9.29 -10.56
C ASP A 235 -7.95 9.70 -9.64
N LYS A 236 -8.31 10.30 -8.51
CA LYS A 236 -7.38 10.78 -7.48
C LYS A 236 -6.52 9.67 -6.87
N ARG A 237 -6.95 8.40 -6.97
CA ARG A 237 -6.21 7.25 -6.46
C ARG A 237 -5.02 6.88 -7.34
N ALA A 238 -4.93 7.43 -8.54
CA ALA A 238 -3.84 7.18 -9.48
C ALA A 238 -2.51 7.81 -9.05
N ILE A 239 -2.52 8.82 -8.16
CA ILE A 239 -1.33 9.50 -7.66
C ILE A 239 -1.30 9.39 -6.14
N ASN A 240 -0.19 8.94 -5.59
CA ASN A 240 -0.01 8.90 -4.14
C ASN A 240 1.37 9.40 -3.75
N PHE A 241 1.45 10.24 -2.71
CA PHE A 241 2.72 10.48 -2.03
C PHE A 241 3.14 9.24 -1.27
N ILE A 242 4.42 8.92 -1.34
CA ILE A 242 4.99 7.72 -0.76
C ILE A 242 6.30 8.03 -0.03
N ASN A 243 6.68 7.09 0.81
CA ASN A 243 7.97 7.07 1.47
C ASN A 243 8.92 6.12 0.71
N ILE A 244 10.07 6.66 0.32
CA ILE A 244 11.21 5.98 -0.32
C ILE A 244 12.36 5.90 0.70
N LYS A 245 13.04 4.75 0.75
CA LYS A 245 14.23 4.49 1.59
C LYS A 245 15.50 5.12 1.04
#